data_AF-C7MGP1-F1
#
_entry.id   AF-C7MGP1-F1
#
_cell.length_a   1.000
_cell.length_b   1.000
_cell.length_c   1.000
_cell.angle_alpha   90.00
_cell.angle_beta   90.00
_cell.angle_gamma   90.00
#
_symmetry.space_group_name_H-M   'P 1'
#
loop_
_entity.id
_entity.type
_entity.pdbx_description
1 polymer ?
#
loop_
_entity_poly.entity_id
_entity_poly.type
_entity_poly.pdbx_seq_one_letter_code
_entity_poly.pdbx_strand_id
1 'polypeptide(L)'
;MVQIFTLRERLAALPTTVRRRAGAATFRAAVVGDARAVAPEIPRDAEAGHLERAARRLLRRAAQDEFAREGVARVPLPPETAGRAELRRADIAGDASFHAFVEDVLSAVDIAPSPLEREDAVALRDARDSSDAYGLSPEAASDLASYLLGRAFALSETGEEIAEYLEEQSAVIRQDVRDTLVRQVRVPLELKVARERHRRFEAGEGPILADDGDDIDEDGSDLSGRARAAFEFAQNEAGRAAFGALRTGAAKAYEKYGHPRTPPPPPPPR
;
A
#
# COMPACT_ATOMS: atom_id res chain seq x y z
N MET A 1 -27.28 -48.49 -27.97
CA MET A 1 -26.72 -47.38 -28.77
C MET A 1 -26.48 -46.23 -27.79
N VAL A 2 -25.23 -45.98 -27.38
CA VAL A 2 -24.91 -44.94 -26.38
C VAL A 2 -24.76 -43.61 -27.11
N GLN A 3 -25.68 -42.66 -26.90
CA GLN A 3 -25.57 -41.32 -27.48
C GLN A 3 -24.41 -40.57 -26.79
N ILE A 4 -23.33 -40.33 -27.54
CA ILE A 4 -22.22 -39.51 -27.08
C ILE A 4 -22.58 -38.06 -27.41
N PHE A 5 -23.20 -37.38 -26.43
CA PHE A 5 -23.39 -35.94 -26.51
C PHE A 5 -22.05 -35.21 -26.49
N THR A 6 -21.88 -34.26 -27.39
CA THR A 6 -20.72 -33.36 -27.40
C THR A 6 -20.71 -32.48 -26.14
N LEU A 7 -19.54 -31.97 -25.75
CA LEU A 7 -19.42 -31.07 -24.59
C LEU A 7 -20.37 -29.87 -24.71
N ARG A 8 -20.57 -29.35 -25.93
CA ARG A 8 -21.45 -28.23 -26.24
C ARG A 8 -22.93 -28.55 -26.02
N GLU A 9 -23.37 -29.76 -26.39
CA GLU A 9 -24.74 -30.22 -26.17
C GLU A 9 -25.02 -30.49 -24.68
N ARG A 10 -24.04 -31.05 -23.95
CA ARG A 10 -24.14 -31.25 -22.50
C ARG A 10 -24.23 -29.92 -21.74
N LEU A 11 -23.46 -28.91 -22.17
CA LEU A 11 -23.53 -27.56 -21.60
C LEU A 11 -24.86 -26.86 -21.90
N ALA A 12 -25.45 -27.09 -23.07
CA ALA A 12 -26.76 -26.54 -23.43
C ALA A 12 -27.92 -27.16 -22.63
N ALA A 13 -27.78 -28.42 -22.20
CA ALA A 13 -28.76 -29.15 -21.39
C ALA A 13 -28.75 -28.75 -19.89
N LEU A 14 -27.79 -27.94 -19.44
CA LEU A 14 -27.73 -27.48 -18.05
C LEU A 14 -28.83 -26.45 -17.73
N PRO A 15 -29.34 -26.44 -16.48
CA PRO A 15 -30.25 -25.41 -16.00
C PRO A 15 -29.68 -24.01 -16.26
N THR A 16 -30.55 -23.06 -16.62
CA THR A 16 -30.18 -21.68 -16.95
C THR A 16 -29.38 -21.01 -15.83
N THR A 17 -29.70 -21.31 -14.58
CA THR A 17 -28.98 -20.83 -13.38
C THR A 17 -27.54 -21.33 -13.33
N VAL A 18 -27.30 -22.60 -13.66
CA VAL A 18 -25.96 -23.19 -13.71
C VAL A 18 -25.15 -22.58 -14.85
N ARG A 19 -25.77 -22.37 -16.02
CA ARG A 19 -25.12 -21.69 -17.16
C ARG A 19 -24.76 -20.24 -16.83
N ARG A 20 -25.65 -19.49 -16.18
CA ARG A 20 -25.36 -18.12 -15.73
C ARG A 20 -24.20 -18.09 -14.73
N ARG A 21 -24.18 -19.02 -13.77
CA ARG A 21 -23.09 -19.14 -12.80
C ARG A 21 -21.75 -19.49 -13.47
N ALA A 22 -21.75 -20.43 -14.42
CA ALA A 22 -20.57 -20.76 -15.20
C ALA A 22 -20.08 -19.57 -16.05
N GLY A 23 -21.00 -18.82 -16.66
CA GLY A 23 -20.70 -17.58 -17.36
C GLY A 23 -20.07 -16.53 -16.45
N ALA A 24 -20.67 -16.29 -15.28
CA ALA A 24 -20.15 -15.36 -14.28
C ALA A 24 -18.75 -15.76 -13.77
N ALA A 25 -18.54 -17.05 -13.50
CA ALA A 25 -17.23 -17.57 -13.12
C ALA A 25 -16.18 -17.41 -14.22
N THR A 26 -16.57 -17.63 -15.48
CA THR A 26 -15.68 -17.47 -16.65
C THR A 26 -15.33 -16.00 -16.86
N PHE A 27 -16.32 -15.10 -16.76
CA PHE A 27 -16.11 -13.66 -16.83
C PHE A 27 -15.17 -13.17 -15.72
N ARG A 28 -15.44 -13.55 -14.46
CA ARG A 28 -14.56 -13.22 -13.33
C ARG A 28 -13.13 -13.72 -13.56
N ALA A 29 -12.96 -14.95 -14.02
CA ALA A 29 -11.64 -15.50 -14.32
C ALA A 29 -10.92 -14.73 -15.44
N ALA A 30 -11.63 -14.26 -16.45
CA ALA A 30 -11.08 -13.41 -17.51
C ALA A 30 -10.62 -12.05 -16.96
N VAL A 31 -11.50 -11.34 -16.23
CA VAL A 31 -11.19 -10.03 -15.64
C VAL A 31 -10.00 -10.10 -14.67
N VAL A 32 -9.93 -11.15 -13.83
CA VAL A 32 -8.77 -11.37 -12.95
C VAL A 32 -7.52 -11.76 -13.76
N GLY A 33 -7.67 -12.52 -14.83
CA GLY A 33 -6.58 -12.85 -15.75
C GLY A 33 -5.96 -11.62 -16.39
N ASP A 34 -6.80 -10.68 -16.83
CA ASP A 34 -6.43 -9.39 -17.41
C ASP A 34 -5.68 -8.52 -16.39
N ALA A 35 -6.24 -8.35 -15.19
CA ALA A 35 -5.60 -7.60 -14.11
C ALA A 35 -4.22 -8.19 -13.73
N ARG A 36 -4.12 -9.53 -13.65
CA ARG A 36 -2.87 -10.23 -13.35
C ARG A 36 -1.84 -10.15 -14.47
N ALA A 37 -2.25 -9.85 -15.70
CA ALA A 37 -1.31 -9.62 -16.79
C ALA A 37 -0.48 -8.35 -16.52
N VAL A 38 -1.07 -7.34 -15.91
CA VAL A 38 -0.42 -6.08 -15.53
C VAL A 38 0.24 -6.17 -14.15
N ALA A 39 -0.46 -6.72 -13.16
CA ALA A 39 0.00 -6.86 -11.77
C ALA A 39 0.02 -8.35 -11.34
N PRO A 40 1.11 -9.08 -11.61
CA PRO A 40 1.20 -10.53 -11.38
C PRO A 40 1.00 -10.98 -9.92
N GLU A 41 1.21 -10.07 -8.96
CA GLU A 41 1.02 -10.29 -7.54
C GLU A 41 -0.46 -10.41 -7.11
N ILE A 42 -1.40 -10.05 -7.98
CA ILE A 42 -2.84 -10.19 -7.71
C ILE A 42 -3.20 -11.69 -7.57
N PRO A 43 -3.94 -12.09 -6.52
CA PRO A 43 -4.39 -13.47 -6.34
C PRO A 43 -5.26 -13.96 -7.50
N ARG A 44 -5.27 -15.28 -7.75
CA ARG A 44 -6.10 -15.89 -8.83
C ARG A 44 -7.60 -15.83 -8.53
N ASP A 45 -7.96 -15.75 -7.27
CA ASP A 45 -9.30 -15.64 -6.71
C ASP A 45 -9.64 -14.21 -6.28
N ALA A 46 -8.89 -13.22 -6.80
CA ALA A 46 -9.06 -11.82 -6.46
C ALA A 46 -10.50 -11.32 -6.63
N GLU A 47 -10.82 -10.33 -5.81
CA GLU A 47 -12.08 -9.59 -5.79
C GLU A 47 -11.79 -8.12 -6.14
N ALA A 48 -12.83 -7.32 -6.40
CA ALA A 48 -12.69 -5.89 -6.72
C ALA A 48 -11.71 -5.16 -5.79
N GLY A 49 -11.88 -5.30 -4.47
CA GLY A 49 -11.01 -4.68 -3.48
C GLY A 49 -9.54 -5.11 -3.53
N HIS A 50 -9.20 -6.25 -4.14
CA HIS A 50 -7.79 -6.64 -4.38
C HIS A 50 -7.16 -5.82 -5.50
N LEU A 51 -7.93 -5.54 -6.55
CA LEU A 51 -7.52 -4.75 -7.71
C LEU A 51 -7.41 -3.27 -7.33
N GLU A 52 -8.37 -2.73 -6.57
CA GLU A 52 -8.28 -1.37 -5.99
C GLU A 52 -7.01 -1.19 -5.14
N ARG A 53 -6.70 -2.17 -4.28
CA ARG A 53 -5.47 -2.15 -3.48
C ARG A 53 -4.22 -2.25 -4.36
N ALA A 54 -4.28 -2.96 -5.49
CA ALA A 54 -3.17 -3.04 -6.43
C ALA A 54 -2.95 -1.70 -7.15
N ALA A 55 -4.02 -1.06 -7.63
CA ALA A 55 -3.98 0.28 -8.22
C ALA A 55 -3.37 1.31 -7.26
N ARG A 56 -3.86 1.36 -6.00
CA ARG A 56 -3.28 2.22 -4.95
C ARG A 56 -1.80 1.94 -4.69
N ARG A 57 -1.41 0.67 -4.64
CA ARG A 57 0.00 0.29 -4.44
C ARG A 57 0.88 0.72 -5.61
N LEU A 58 0.37 0.65 -6.83
CA LEU A 58 1.09 1.02 -8.05
C LEU A 58 1.43 2.51 -8.02
N LEU A 59 0.42 3.37 -7.84
CA LEU A 59 0.61 4.82 -7.79
C LEU A 59 1.44 5.27 -6.59
N ARG A 60 1.26 4.62 -5.43
CA ARG A 60 2.10 4.89 -4.27
C ARG A 60 3.58 4.61 -4.57
N ARG A 61 3.90 3.50 -5.25
CA ARG A 61 5.28 3.18 -5.63
C ARG A 61 5.81 4.18 -6.66
N ALA A 62 5.03 4.48 -7.70
CA ALA A 62 5.43 5.45 -8.71
C ALA A 62 5.72 6.83 -8.09
N ALA A 63 4.92 7.29 -7.13
CA ALA A 63 5.19 8.53 -6.40
C ALA A 63 6.48 8.47 -5.57
N GLN A 64 6.79 7.33 -4.93
CA GLN A 64 8.04 7.14 -4.21
C GLN A 64 9.25 7.09 -5.15
N ASP A 65 9.09 6.46 -6.31
CA ASP A 65 10.11 6.37 -7.35
C ASP A 65 10.37 7.76 -7.95
N GLU A 66 9.32 8.56 -8.19
CA GLU A 66 9.42 9.96 -8.62
C GLU A 66 10.14 10.83 -7.57
N PHE A 67 9.84 10.61 -6.28
CA PHE A 67 10.55 11.31 -5.21
C PHE A 67 12.04 10.95 -5.19
N ALA A 68 12.39 9.68 -5.44
CA ALA A 68 13.78 9.25 -5.55
C ALA A 68 14.46 9.83 -6.81
N ARG A 69 13.72 9.95 -7.92
CA ARG A 69 14.19 10.45 -9.20
C ARG A 69 14.48 11.94 -9.17
N GLU A 70 13.49 12.75 -8.75
CA GLU A 70 13.56 14.21 -8.81
C GLU A 70 13.46 14.88 -7.44
N GLY A 71 12.64 14.32 -6.54
CA GLY A 71 12.35 14.91 -5.23
C GLY A 71 13.61 15.14 -4.39
N VAL A 72 14.58 14.21 -4.43
CA VAL A 72 15.86 14.33 -3.71
C VAL A 72 16.66 15.56 -4.11
N ALA A 73 16.60 15.97 -5.39
CA ALA A 73 17.32 17.15 -5.88
C ALA A 73 16.51 18.45 -5.73
N ARG A 74 15.18 18.36 -5.75
CA ARG A 74 14.27 19.52 -5.75
C ARG A 74 13.85 19.98 -4.36
N VAL A 75 13.82 19.06 -3.39
CA VAL A 75 13.43 19.34 -2.02
C VAL A 75 14.68 19.59 -1.19
N PRO A 76 14.73 20.63 -0.34
CA PRO A 76 15.87 20.89 0.53
C PRO A 76 15.94 19.83 1.65
N LEU A 77 16.49 18.67 1.31
CA LEU A 77 16.72 17.60 2.24
C LEU A 77 17.96 17.90 3.10
N PRO A 78 17.92 17.61 4.41
CA PRO A 78 19.11 17.66 5.24
C PRO A 78 20.22 16.78 4.65
N PRO A 79 21.49 17.24 4.68
CA PRO A 79 22.60 16.50 4.09
C PRO A 79 22.74 15.11 4.73
N GLU A 80 23.38 14.17 4.04
CA GLU A 80 23.60 12.81 4.60
C GLU A 80 24.41 12.82 5.90
N THR A 81 25.24 13.85 6.08
CA THR A 81 26.03 14.10 7.29
C THR A 81 25.22 14.75 8.42
N ALA A 82 23.96 15.11 8.17
CA ALA A 82 23.12 15.83 9.12
C ALA A 82 23.00 15.07 10.43
N GLY A 83 23.26 15.80 11.50
CA GLY A 83 23.21 15.29 12.85
C GLY A 83 21.79 14.93 13.27
N ARG A 84 21.70 14.27 14.42
CA ARG A 84 20.41 13.83 14.97
C ARG A 84 19.44 14.96 15.29
N ALA A 85 19.94 16.09 15.75
CA ALA A 85 19.15 17.27 16.11
C ALA A 85 18.75 18.12 14.90
N GLU A 86 19.53 18.08 13.82
CA GLU A 86 19.25 18.83 12.58
C GLU A 86 18.08 18.19 11.83
N LEU A 87 18.10 16.87 11.69
CA LEU A 87 16.98 16.12 11.11
C LEU A 87 15.66 16.42 11.85
N ARG A 88 15.66 16.48 13.18
CA ARG A 88 14.44 16.75 13.98
C ARG A 88 13.81 18.12 13.76
N ARG A 89 14.63 19.12 13.42
CA ARG A 89 14.17 20.49 13.21
C ARG A 89 13.78 20.75 11.75
N ALA A 90 14.12 19.83 10.84
CA ALA A 90 13.78 19.95 9.45
C ALA A 90 12.28 19.63 9.26
N ASP A 91 11.45 20.68 9.22
CA ASP A 91 10.05 20.56 8.83
C ASP A 91 9.91 20.50 7.31
N ILE A 92 10.44 19.42 6.72
CA ILE A 92 10.42 19.21 5.27
C ILE A 92 8.97 19.13 4.76
N ALA A 93 8.07 18.57 5.56
CA ALA A 93 6.67 18.42 5.18
C ALA A 93 5.91 19.75 5.10
N GLY A 94 6.38 20.80 5.79
CA GLY A 94 5.86 22.16 5.70
C GLY A 94 6.60 23.05 4.70
N ASP A 95 7.64 22.53 4.03
CA ASP A 95 8.46 23.29 3.09
C ASP A 95 7.74 23.51 1.75
N ALA A 96 7.81 24.74 1.22
CA ALA A 96 7.14 25.10 -0.03
C ALA A 96 7.64 24.29 -1.24
N SER A 97 8.93 23.93 -1.29
CA SER A 97 9.50 23.10 -2.35
C SER A 97 8.99 21.67 -2.27
N PHE A 98 8.79 21.13 -1.06
CA PHE A 98 8.17 19.82 -0.89
C PHE A 98 6.70 19.85 -1.32
N HIS A 99 5.93 20.87 -0.91
CA HIS A 99 4.54 21.03 -1.35
C HIS A 99 4.43 21.15 -2.88
N ALA A 100 5.29 21.95 -3.52
CA ALA A 100 5.31 22.07 -4.97
C ALA A 100 5.61 20.73 -5.65
N PHE A 101 6.59 19.98 -5.14
CA PHE A 101 6.88 18.63 -5.65
C PHE A 101 5.67 17.69 -5.51
N VAL A 102 5.01 17.68 -4.35
CA VAL A 102 3.82 16.83 -4.12
C VAL A 102 2.70 17.20 -5.08
N GLU A 103 2.43 18.50 -5.29
CA GLU A 103 1.39 18.93 -6.23
C GLU A 103 1.73 18.59 -7.68
N ASP A 104 3.01 18.66 -8.09
CA ASP A 104 3.44 18.19 -9.42
C ASP A 104 3.17 16.70 -9.60
N VAL A 105 3.54 15.86 -8.62
CA VAL A 105 3.25 14.41 -8.66
C VAL A 105 1.74 14.17 -8.71
N LEU A 106 0.95 14.86 -7.90
CA LEU A 106 -0.51 14.72 -7.89
C LEU A 106 -1.15 15.25 -9.17
N SER A 107 -0.53 16.19 -9.88
CA SER A 107 -1.00 16.69 -11.17
C SER A 107 -0.88 15.62 -12.27
N ALA A 108 0.12 14.73 -12.16
CA ALA A 108 0.31 13.59 -13.06
C ALA A 108 -0.63 12.40 -12.74
N VAL A 109 -1.25 12.38 -11.55
CA VAL A 109 -2.25 11.36 -11.19
C VAL A 109 -3.60 11.73 -11.81
N ASP A 110 -3.89 11.13 -12.96
CA ASP A 110 -5.16 11.22 -13.66
C ASP A 110 -5.90 9.86 -13.68
N ILE A 111 -6.95 9.75 -12.87
CA ILE A 111 -7.79 8.55 -12.80
C ILE A 111 -9.05 8.77 -13.62
N ALA A 112 -9.02 8.28 -14.85
CA ALA A 112 -10.13 8.34 -15.80
C ALA A 112 -10.47 6.96 -16.37
N PRO A 113 -11.63 6.78 -17.06
CA PRO A 113 -11.94 5.55 -17.76
C PRO A 113 -10.81 5.16 -18.71
N SER A 114 -10.21 3.99 -18.48
CA SER A 114 -9.06 3.54 -19.27
C SER A 114 -9.49 3.09 -20.67
N PRO A 115 -8.87 3.60 -21.74
CA PRO A 115 -9.08 3.09 -23.09
C PRO A 115 -8.23 1.84 -23.39
N LEU A 116 -7.38 1.40 -22.45
CA LEU A 116 -6.40 0.36 -22.69
C LEU A 116 -7.04 -1.03 -22.76
N GLU A 117 -6.66 -1.78 -23.78
CA GLU A 117 -6.87 -3.22 -23.81
C GLU A 117 -5.75 -3.95 -23.05
N ARG A 118 -5.95 -5.25 -22.80
CA ARG A 118 -4.98 -6.06 -22.04
C ARG A 118 -3.57 -5.99 -22.61
N GLU A 119 -3.42 -6.12 -23.92
CA GLU A 119 -2.11 -6.16 -24.57
C GLU A 119 -1.42 -4.79 -24.49
N ASP A 120 -2.18 -3.69 -24.65
CA ASP A 120 -1.68 -2.33 -24.51
C ASP A 120 -1.25 -2.02 -23.09
N ALA A 121 -2.01 -2.45 -22.08
CA ALA A 121 -1.65 -2.28 -20.68
C ALA A 121 -0.38 -3.05 -20.31
N VAL A 122 -0.17 -4.25 -20.87
CA VAL A 122 1.08 -5.01 -20.70
C VAL A 122 2.24 -4.30 -21.41
N ALA A 123 2.02 -3.84 -22.64
CA ALA A 123 3.03 -3.12 -23.41
C ALA A 123 3.45 -1.82 -22.73
N LEU A 124 2.51 -1.05 -22.17
CA LEU A 124 2.77 0.17 -21.42
C LEU A 124 3.63 -0.11 -20.18
N ARG A 125 3.30 -1.17 -19.41
CA ARG A 125 4.10 -1.58 -18.25
C ARG A 125 5.53 -1.93 -18.63
N ASP A 126 5.71 -2.63 -19.74
CA ASP A 126 7.01 -3.16 -20.17
C ASP A 126 7.79 -2.16 -21.05
N ALA A 127 7.20 -1.02 -21.40
CA ALA A 127 7.80 0.01 -22.23
C ALA A 127 8.95 0.72 -21.49
N ARG A 128 10.05 0.93 -22.21
CA ARG A 128 11.25 1.64 -21.71
C ARG A 128 11.03 3.13 -21.50
N ASP A 129 10.08 3.72 -22.23
CA ASP A 129 9.75 5.14 -22.06
C ASP A 129 8.81 5.36 -20.88
N SER A 130 8.18 4.30 -20.38
CA SER A 130 7.25 4.33 -19.25
C SER A 130 7.91 3.94 -17.93
N SER A 131 9.07 3.27 -17.98
CA SER A 131 9.84 2.85 -16.80
C SER A 131 11.34 3.07 -16.98
N ASP A 132 11.99 3.59 -15.95
CA ASP A 132 13.43 3.81 -15.93
C ASP A 132 14.12 3.00 -14.82
N ALA A 133 15.32 3.42 -14.39
CA ALA A 133 16.06 2.76 -13.31
C ALA A 133 15.38 2.88 -11.94
N TYR A 134 14.49 3.86 -11.74
CA TYR A 134 13.74 4.06 -10.50
C TYR A 134 12.43 3.29 -10.51
N GLY A 135 11.71 3.30 -11.64
CA GLY A 135 10.43 2.62 -11.75
C GLY A 135 9.52 3.25 -12.80
N LEU A 136 8.23 3.01 -12.69
CA LEU A 136 7.22 3.60 -13.57
C LEU A 136 7.10 5.11 -13.31
N SER A 137 6.80 5.89 -14.35
CA SER A 137 6.38 7.28 -14.17
C SER A 137 4.99 7.35 -13.50
N PRO A 138 4.66 8.43 -12.79
CA PRO A 138 3.31 8.65 -12.25
C PRO A 138 2.20 8.56 -13.29
N GLU A 139 2.43 9.05 -14.52
CA GLU A 139 1.46 9.02 -15.62
C GLU A 139 1.20 7.58 -16.09
N ALA A 140 2.27 6.83 -16.38
CA ALA A 140 2.13 5.42 -16.78
C ALA A 140 1.49 4.59 -15.66
N ALA A 141 1.83 4.86 -14.41
CA ALA A 141 1.18 4.24 -13.26
C ALA A 141 -0.30 4.63 -13.14
N SER A 142 -0.68 5.85 -13.52
CA SER A 142 -2.06 6.32 -13.52
C SER A 142 -2.90 5.59 -14.56
N ASP A 143 -2.40 5.47 -15.79
CA ASP A 143 -3.07 4.72 -16.86
C ASP A 143 -3.30 3.24 -16.49
N LEU A 144 -2.29 2.61 -15.91
CA LEU A 144 -2.38 1.22 -15.42
C LEU A 144 -3.29 1.09 -14.19
N ALA A 145 -3.30 2.09 -13.30
CA ALA A 145 -4.21 2.13 -12.16
C ALA A 145 -5.66 2.27 -12.63
N SER A 146 -5.94 3.17 -13.57
CA SER A 146 -7.24 3.32 -14.24
C SER A 146 -7.70 2.02 -14.90
N TYR A 147 -6.79 1.32 -15.58
CA TYR A 147 -7.08 0.01 -16.14
C TYR A 147 -7.49 -0.99 -15.05
N LEU A 148 -6.71 -1.09 -13.97
CA LEU A 148 -7.01 -1.98 -12.84
C LEU A 148 -8.32 -1.62 -12.13
N LEU A 149 -8.63 -0.33 -11.99
CA LEU A 149 -9.88 0.15 -11.40
C LEU A 149 -11.08 -0.15 -12.29
N GLY A 150 -10.97 -0.05 -13.61
CA GLY A 150 -12.01 -0.50 -14.54
C GLY A 150 -12.27 -2.00 -14.42
N ARG A 151 -11.23 -2.82 -14.22
CA ARG A 151 -11.39 -4.26 -13.93
C ARG A 151 -11.98 -4.51 -12.54
N ALA A 152 -11.66 -3.69 -11.54
CA ALA A 152 -12.27 -3.77 -10.23
C ALA A 152 -13.77 -3.45 -10.28
N PHE A 153 -14.16 -2.39 -11.00
CA PHE A 153 -15.55 -2.03 -11.24
C PHE A 153 -16.31 -3.12 -12.01
N ALA A 154 -15.69 -3.75 -13.01
CA ALA A 154 -16.30 -4.89 -13.70
C ALA A 154 -16.57 -6.10 -12.77
N LEU A 155 -15.84 -6.21 -11.65
CA LEU A 155 -16.07 -7.23 -10.62
C LEU A 155 -17.00 -6.76 -9.50
N SER A 156 -17.27 -5.46 -9.39
CA SER A 156 -18.19 -4.93 -8.38
C SER A 156 -19.62 -5.22 -8.81
N GLU A 157 -20.45 -5.57 -7.84
CA GLU A 157 -21.90 -5.70 -8.03
C GLU A 157 -22.59 -4.37 -7.70
N THR A 158 -21.89 -3.24 -7.91
CA THR A 158 -22.40 -1.90 -7.62
C THR A 158 -23.35 -1.44 -8.73
N GLY A 159 -24.43 -0.73 -8.36
CA GLY A 159 -25.35 -0.09 -9.30
C GLY A 159 -24.92 1.32 -9.70
N GLU A 160 -23.70 1.70 -9.34
CA GLU A 160 -23.10 3.01 -9.54
C GLU A 160 -22.60 3.18 -10.99
N GLU A 161 -22.44 4.41 -11.45
CA GLU A 161 -21.79 4.69 -12.73
C GLU A 161 -20.26 4.63 -12.58
N ILE A 162 -19.56 4.17 -13.62
CA ILE A 162 -18.09 4.04 -13.58
C ILE A 162 -17.38 5.38 -13.31
N ALA A 163 -17.98 6.49 -13.75
CA ALA A 163 -17.41 7.83 -13.54
C ALA A 163 -17.39 8.22 -12.06
N GLU A 164 -18.49 7.99 -11.34
CA GLU A 164 -18.61 8.27 -9.90
C GLU A 164 -17.61 7.42 -9.11
N TYR A 165 -17.54 6.12 -9.43
CA TYR A 165 -16.60 5.20 -8.80
C TYR A 165 -15.14 5.64 -8.99
N LEU A 166 -14.77 6.06 -10.20
CA LEU A 166 -13.41 6.51 -10.49
C LEU A 166 -13.07 7.85 -9.82
N GLU A 167 -14.03 8.76 -9.70
CA GLU A 167 -13.87 10.01 -8.95
C GLU A 167 -13.60 9.75 -7.47
N GLU A 168 -14.37 8.84 -6.85
CA GLU A 168 -14.14 8.42 -5.47
C GLU A 168 -12.74 7.80 -5.30
N GLN A 169 -12.36 6.88 -6.19
CA GLN A 169 -11.04 6.24 -6.13
C GLN A 169 -9.91 7.25 -6.35
N SER A 170 -10.10 8.24 -7.23
CA SER A 170 -9.15 9.32 -7.45
C SER A 170 -8.87 10.10 -6.16
N ALA A 171 -9.92 10.50 -5.43
CA ALA A 171 -9.77 11.20 -4.16
C ALA A 171 -9.00 10.37 -3.12
N VAL A 172 -9.34 9.08 -2.98
CA VAL A 172 -8.65 8.15 -2.06
C VAL A 172 -7.18 7.98 -2.44
N ILE A 173 -6.88 7.76 -3.73
CA ILE A 173 -5.52 7.56 -4.24
C ILE A 173 -4.67 8.80 -4.03
N ARG A 174 -5.18 9.99 -4.36
CA ARG A 174 -4.44 11.25 -4.20
C ARG A 174 -4.09 11.49 -2.74
N GLN A 175 -5.02 11.19 -1.83
CA GLN A 175 -4.75 11.28 -0.39
C GLN A 175 -3.71 10.25 0.08
N ASP A 176 -3.81 8.99 -0.36
CA ASP A 176 -2.84 7.94 -0.03
C ASP A 176 -1.41 8.28 -0.53
N VAL A 177 -1.29 8.87 -1.73
CA VAL A 177 -0.02 9.35 -2.29
C VAL A 177 0.55 10.47 -1.43
N ARG A 178 -0.27 11.49 -1.12
CA ARG A 178 0.14 12.60 -0.25
C ARG A 178 0.65 12.09 1.10
N ASP A 179 -0.14 11.24 1.77
CA ASP A 179 0.22 10.69 3.08
C ASP A 179 1.49 9.84 3.01
N THR A 180 1.70 9.11 1.92
CA THR A 180 2.92 8.32 1.73
C THR A 180 4.14 9.22 1.59
N LEU A 181 4.08 10.25 0.75
CA LEU A 181 5.21 11.18 0.56
C LEU A 181 5.53 11.94 1.83
N VAL A 182 4.51 12.39 2.57
CA VAL A 182 4.69 13.02 3.89
C VAL A 182 5.34 12.04 4.87
N ARG A 183 4.88 10.79 4.92
CA ARG A 183 5.51 9.75 5.76
C ARG A 183 6.94 9.46 5.34
N GLN A 184 7.25 9.47 4.05
CA GLN A 184 8.60 9.22 3.54
C GLN A 184 9.61 10.21 4.15
N VAL A 185 9.22 11.48 4.28
CA VAL A 185 10.07 12.53 4.88
C VAL A 185 9.95 12.60 6.41
N ARG A 186 8.81 12.20 7.01
CA ARG A 186 8.58 12.20 8.47
C ARG A 186 9.10 10.96 9.22
N VAL A 187 8.98 9.76 8.67
CA VAL A 187 9.30 8.48 9.37
C VAL A 187 10.76 8.39 9.85
N PRO A 188 11.77 8.91 9.12
CA PRO A 188 13.13 9.02 9.65
C PRO A 188 13.24 9.85 10.95
N LEU A 189 12.30 10.78 11.17
CA LEU A 189 12.20 11.62 12.37
C LEU A 189 11.51 10.87 13.52
N GLU A 190 10.44 10.12 13.23
CA GLU A 190 9.62 9.41 14.22
C GLU A 190 10.30 8.15 14.81
N LEU A 191 10.97 7.33 13.98
CA LEU A 191 11.77 6.18 14.43
C LEU A 191 12.85 6.56 15.45
N LYS A 192 13.23 7.82 15.43
CA LYS A 192 14.27 8.41 16.27
C LYS A 192 13.71 8.94 17.58
N VAL A 193 12.49 9.49 17.59
CA VAL A 193 11.74 9.79 18.82
C VAL A 193 11.50 8.50 19.60
N ALA A 194 11.05 7.44 18.91
CA ALA A 194 10.84 6.13 19.51
C ALA A 194 12.13 5.54 20.12
N ARG A 195 13.27 5.61 19.41
CA ARG A 195 14.57 5.12 19.93
C ARG A 195 15.14 5.97 21.07
N GLU A 196 14.90 7.27 21.10
CA GLU A 196 15.33 8.11 22.23
C GLU A 196 14.49 7.87 23.47
N ARG A 197 13.17 7.73 23.29
CA ARG A 197 12.26 7.34 24.35
C ARG A 197 12.66 5.98 24.93
N HIS A 198 13.02 5.03 24.07
CA HIS A 198 13.54 3.72 24.49
C HIS A 198 14.86 3.82 25.26
N ARG A 199 15.86 4.57 24.77
CA ARG A 199 17.13 4.76 25.49
C ARG A 199 16.97 5.47 26.84
N ARG A 200 16.03 6.41 26.94
CA ARG A 200 15.72 7.09 28.21
C ARG A 200 15.05 6.14 29.20
N PHE A 201 14.12 5.31 28.73
CA PHE A 201 13.59 4.21 29.52
C PHE A 201 14.69 3.22 29.96
N GLU A 202 15.64 2.88 29.09
CA GLU A 202 16.80 2.04 29.44
C GLU A 202 17.75 2.73 30.44
N ALA A 203 17.87 4.07 30.39
CA ALA A 203 18.66 4.87 31.31
C ALA A 203 17.94 5.21 32.63
N GLY A 204 16.68 4.77 32.80
CA GLY A 204 15.86 5.07 33.99
C GLY A 204 15.30 6.50 34.05
N GLU A 205 15.43 7.28 32.98
CA GLU A 205 14.86 8.61 32.84
C GLU A 205 13.40 8.48 32.40
N GLY A 206 12.46 8.86 33.28
CA GLY A 206 11.02 8.81 33.00
C GLY A 206 10.59 9.74 31.84
N PRO A 207 9.35 9.59 31.33
CA PRO A 207 8.86 10.42 30.23
C PRO A 207 8.79 11.89 30.65
N ILE A 208 9.33 12.78 29.81
CA ILE A 208 9.10 14.23 29.93
C ILE A 208 7.68 14.48 29.44
N LEU A 209 6.75 14.76 30.36
CA LEU A 209 5.56 15.54 30.04
C LEU A 209 6.08 16.96 29.86
N ALA A 210 6.12 17.45 28.62
CA ALA A 210 6.48 18.84 28.38
C ALA A 210 5.43 19.72 29.06
N ASP A 211 5.86 20.40 30.11
CA ASP A 211 5.18 21.53 30.72
C ASP A 211 5.52 22.74 29.84
N ASP A 212 4.69 22.99 28.82
CA ASP A 212 4.58 24.29 28.17
C ASP A 212 3.11 24.69 28.31
N GLY A 213 2.88 25.72 29.12
CA GLY A 213 1.57 26.32 29.33
C GLY A 213 1.06 27.08 28.10
N ASP A 214 -0.27 27.10 28.02
CA ASP A 214 -1.17 27.92 27.18
C ASP A 214 -1.28 27.57 25.68
N ASP A 215 -2.03 26.51 25.38
CA ASP A 215 -3.48 26.55 25.03
C ASP A 215 -3.84 25.19 24.39
N ILE A 216 -4.33 24.26 25.21
CA ILE A 216 -4.93 23.00 24.72
C ILE A 216 -6.38 23.01 25.16
N ASP A 217 -7.23 23.43 24.23
CA ASP A 217 -8.64 23.07 24.24
C ASP A 217 -8.78 21.54 24.29
N GLU A 218 -9.46 21.08 25.34
CA GLU A 218 -10.11 19.79 25.59
C GLU A 218 -9.79 18.59 24.67
N ASP A 219 -8.78 17.76 25.01
CA ASP A 219 -8.89 16.28 24.95
C ASP A 219 -7.68 15.49 25.55
N GLY A 220 -6.82 16.14 26.35
CA GLY A 220 -5.65 15.49 26.97
C GLY A 220 -5.97 14.53 28.13
N SER A 221 -7.18 14.57 28.69
CA SER A 221 -7.60 13.75 29.82
C SER A 221 -7.89 12.29 29.44
N ASP A 222 -8.19 12.01 28.17
CA ASP A 222 -8.59 10.68 27.72
C ASP A 222 -7.40 9.73 27.47
N LEU A 223 -6.21 10.26 27.14
CA LEU A 223 -5.02 9.43 26.92
C LEU A 223 -4.51 8.75 28.20
N SER A 224 -4.54 9.46 29.33
CA SER A 224 -4.17 8.89 30.63
C SER A 224 -5.18 7.84 31.10
N GLY A 225 -6.47 8.10 30.84
CA GLY A 225 -7.56 7.14 31.08
C GLY A 225 -7.42 5.86 30.25
N ARG A 226 -7.17 6.00 28.93
CA ARG A 226 -6.94 4.88 28.01
C ARG A 226 -5.67 4.10 28.37
N ALA A 227 -4.58 4.77 28.76
CA ALA A 227 -3.35 4.12 29.19
C ALA A 227 -3.55 3.31 30.49
N ARG A 228 -4.30 3.87 31.45
CA ARG A 228 -4.67 3.17 32.69
C ARG A 228 -5.60 1.99 32.42
N ALA A 229 -6.59 2.15 31.56
CA ALA A 229 -7.50 1.08 31.16
C ALA A 229 -6.77 -0.05 30.42
N ALA A 230 -5.82 0.27 29.53
CA ALA A 230 -4.99 -0.73 28.86
C ALA A 230 -4.07 -1.47 29.84
N PHE A 231 -3.53 -0.77 30.85
CA PHE A 231 -2.71 -1.36 31.90
C PHE A 231 -3.53 -2.27 32.83
N GLU A 232 -4.71 -1.83 33.27
CA GLU A 232 -5.65 -2.65 34.06
C GLU A 232 -6.15 -3.86 33.27
N PHE A 233 -6.43 -3.70 31.96
CA PHE A 233 -6.77 -4.80 31.08
C PHE A 233 -5.64 -5.83 30.98
N ALA A 234 -4.38 -5.39 30.83
CA ALA A 234 -3.21 -6.27 30.79
C ALA A 234 -2.98 -7.03 32.11
N GLN A 235 -3.44 -6.49 33.24
CA GLN A 235 -3.36 -7.16 34.55
C GLN A 235 -4.47 -8.18 34.77
N ASN A 236 -5.61 -8.05 34.10
CA ASN A 236 -6.72 -8.99 34.17
C ASN A 236 -6.44 -10.27 33.39
N GLU A 237 -7.04 -11.38 33.82
CA GLU A 237 -6.78 -12.74 33.30
C GLU A 237 -7.03 -12.85 31.78
N ALA A 238 -8.08 -12.19 31.28
CA ALA A 238 -8.38 -12.08 29.85
C ALA A 238 -7.30 -11.32 29.05
N GLY A 239 -6.75 -10.24 29.61
CA GLY A 239 -5.67 -9.50 28.98
C GLY A 239 -4.35 -10.26 29.00
N ARG A 240 -4.02 -10.94 30.10
CA ARG A 240 -2.85 -11.83 30.15
C ARG A 240 -2.94 -12.96 29.12
N ALA A 241 -4.12 -13.53 28.91
CA ALA A 241 -4.34 -14.54 27.88
C ALA A 241 -4.18 -13.97 26.46
N ALA A 242 -4.72 -12.78 26.19
CA ALA A 242 -4.59 -12.10 24.90
C ALA A 242 -3.12 -11.73 24.59
N PHE A 243 -2.39 -11.18 25.56
CA PHE A 243 -0.96 -10.89 25.41
C PHE A 243 -0.11 -12.17 25.29
N GLY A 244 -0.49 -13.25 25.98
CA GLY A 244 0.11 -14.57 25.83
C GLY A 244 -0.04 -15.14 24.41
N ALA A 245 -1.22 -15.00 23.81
CA ALA A 245 -1.48 -15.42 22.43
C ALA A 245 -0.66 -14.60 21.42
N LEU A 246 -0.58 -13.28 21.61
CA LEU A 246 0.24 -12.39 20.77
C LEU A 246 1.74 -12.71 20.89
N ARG A 247 2.24 -12.95 22.10
CA ARG A 247 3.64 -13.35 22.34
C ARG A 247 3.97 -14.68 21.66
N THR A 248 3.06 -15.64 21.73
CA THR A 248 3.23 -16.96 21.12
C THR A 248 3.15 -16.89 19.59
N GLY A 249 2.27 -16.05 19.05
CA GLY A 249 2.19 -15.76 17.61
C GLY A 249 3.45 -15.08 17.08
N ALA A 250 3.98 -14.10 17.83
CA ALA A 250 5.21 -13.41 17.48
C ALA A 250 6.44 -14.35 17.53
N ALA A 251 6.53 -15.24 18.52
CA ALA A 251 7.61 -16.22 18.61
C ALA A 251 7.59 -17.20 17.41
N LYS A 252 6.40 -17.72 17.04
CA LYS A 252 6.25 -18.59 15.85
C LYS A 252 6.56 -17.89 14.53
N ALA A 253 6.24 -16.59 14.42
CA ALA A 253 6.61 -15.80 13.26
C ALA A 253 8.14 -15.61 13.17
N TYR A 254 8.80 -15.34 14.29
CA TYR A 254 10.24 -15.19 14.33
C TYR A 254 10.97 -16.49 13.96
N GLU A 255 10.47 -17.64 14.43
CA GLU A 255 11.03 -18.96 14.09
C GLU A 255 10.86 -19.30 12.60
N LYS A 256 9.75 -18.90 11.98
CA LYS A 256 9.44 -19.15 10.56
C LYS A 256 10.23 -18.27 9.59
N TYR A 257 10.65 -17.07 10.02
CA TYR A 257 11.26 -16.07 9.14
C TYR A 257 12.66 -15.59 9.60
N GLY A 258 13.20 -16.14 10.69
CA GLY A 258 14.42 -15.66 11.35
C GLY A 258 15.75 -16.30 10.93
N HIS A 259 15.79 -17.20 9.95
CA HIS A 259 17.06 -17.76 9.46
C HIS A 259 17.62 -16.96 8.27
N PRO A 260 18.84 -16.38 8.37
CA PRO A 260 19.55 -15.88 7.20
C PRO A 260 20.02 -17.05 6.33
N ARG A 261 19.80 -16.91 5.02
CA ARG A 261 20.25 -17.84 3.97
C ARG A 261 21.73 -18.17 4.14
N THR A 262 22.06 -19.46 4.11
CA THR A 262 23.42 -19.98 3.95
C THR A 262 24.16 -19.25 2.81
N PRO A 263 25.39 -18.77 3.01
CA PRO A 263 26.18 -18.13 1.95
C PRO A 263 26.58 -19.14 0.86
N PRO A 264 26.75 -18.71 -0.40
CA PRO A 264 27.11 -19.60 -1.50
C PRO A 264 28.53 -20.18 -1.34
N PRO A 265 28.80 -21.39 -1.85
CA PRO A 265 30.11 -22.03 -1.73
C PRO A 265 31.21 -21.29 -2.52
N PRO A 266 32.48 -21.35 -2.06
CA PRO A 266 33.59 -20.68 -2.73
C PRO A 266 33.94 -21.32 -4.08
N PRO A 267 34.49 -20.54 -5.04
CA PRO A 267 34.84 -21.05 -6.37
C PRO A 267 36.00 -22.05 -6.32
N PRO A 268 36.07 -22.99 -7.29
CA PRO A 268 37.08 -24.04 -7.30
C PRO A 268 38.50 -23.47 -7.58
N PRO A 269 39.55 -24.10 -7.01
CA PRO A 269 40.93 -23.68 -7.22
C PRO A 269 41.38 -23.94 -8.67
N ARG A 270 42.24 -23.04 -9.18
CA ARG A 270 42.93 -23.17 -10.47
C ARG A 270 44.09 -24.16 -10.39
#